data_AF-A0A1Q4X3G0-F1
#
_entry.id   AF-A0A1Q4X3G0-F1
#
_cell.length_a   1.000
_cell.length_b   1.000
_cell.length_c   1.000
_cell.angle_alpha   90.00
_cell.angle_beta   90.00
_cell.angle_gamma   90.00
#
_symmetry.space_group_name_H-M   'P 1'
#
loop_
_entity.id
_entity.type
_entity.pdbx_description
1 polymer ?
#
loop_
_entity_poly.entity_id
_entity_poly.type
_entity_poly.pdbx_seq_one_letter_code
_entity_poly.pdbx_strand_id
1 'polypeptide(L)'
;MQTFLPHPAFAECARALDDRRLGKQRVETMQVLRALVWPAYGWKRHPAVAMWRGFVPALVGYGVAVCREWRRRGYADSVLPSLPAFTGGRVPEEEELWERDLLPPWLGDGALHASHRSALVYKDPAHYGPLFPGTPGGLPYVWPRPVFPRWPLRRGATEAMPLGKAVELLEADALPNEQAAALERLVRGRSASLRLTGPGDTVPGLLAGLCTPGETLWLVPGCPPPRPQGCADPGPSEAVGRTSRSTARQPGPEDEAAMHEEAGEPEFRFRRIAPGSETEVPVPPLAGLVVLDGAELPTPRSAPLVLRMLPAVDT
;
A
#
# COMPACT_ATOMS: atom_id res chain seq x y z
N MET A 1 -16.18 -1.29 8.19
CA MET A 1 -14.93 -0.68 7.68
C MET A 1 -13.82 -1.46 8.29
N GLN A 2 -12.93 -2.03 7.48
CA GLN A 2 -11.84 -2.90 7.96
C GLN A 2 -10.59 -2.10 8.34
N THR A 3 -10.34 -0.96 7.67
CA THR A 3 -9.28 0.00 8.02
C THR A 3 -9.83 1.42 8.04
N PHE A 4 -9.44 2.25 9.03
CA PHE A 4 -9.76 3.68 9.11
C PHE A 4 -8.50 4.53 8.91
N LEU A 5 -8.54 5.39 7.88
CA LEU A 5 -7.44 6.25 7.44
C LEU A 5 -7.92 7.72 7.30
N PRO A 6 -8.40 8.37 8.39
CA PRO A 6 -8.84 9.76 8.33
C PRO A 6 -7.71 10.78 8.05
N HIS A 7 -6.45 10.35 8.20
CA HIS A 7 -5.23 11.12 8.05
C HIS A 7 -4.23 10.39 7.13
N PRO A 8 -3.24 11.10 6.56
CA PRO A 8 -2.19 10.50 5.74
C PRO A 8 -1.08 9.82 6.56
N ALA A 9 -1.10 9.91 7.89
CA ALA A 9 -0.17 9.24 8.79
C ALA A 9 -0.89 8.22 9.69
N PHE A 10 -0.34 7.00 9.82
CA PHE A 10 -0.92 5.89 10.56
C PHE A 10 -1.05 6.20 12.06
N ALA A 11 -0.03 6.84 12.66
CA ALA A 11 -0.09 7.23 14.06
C ALA A 11 -1.20 8.27 14.33
N GLU A 12 -1.42 9.22 13.42
CA GLU A 12 -2.54 10.17 13.51
C GLU A 12 -3.89 9.48 13.34
N CYS A 13 -3.98 8.53 12.40
CA CYS A 13 -5.18 7.71 12.25
C CYS A 13 -5.54 6.99 13.54
N ALA A 14 -4.57 6.32 14.18
CA ALA A 14 -4.80 5.60 15.43
C ALA A 14 -5.25 6.55 16.56
N ARG A 15 -4.57 7.69 16.73
CA ARG A 15 -4.91 8.69 17.78
C ARG A 15 -6.33 9.24 17.63
N ALA A 16 -6.82 9.42 16.40
CA ALA A 16 -8.14 9.98 16.16
C ALA A 16 -9.30 9.04 16.55
N LEU A 17 -9.07 7.72 16.57
CA LEU A 17 -10.12 6.75 16.83
C LEU A 17 -10.56 6.74 18.30
N ASP A 18 -11.86 6.59 18.55
CA ASP A 18 -12.38 6.18 19.86
C ASP A 18 -11.95 4.75 20.22
N ASP A 19 -12.01 4.40 21.51
CA ASP A 19 -11.50 3.11 22.01
C ASP A 19 -12.19 1.90 21.39
N ARG A 20 -13.49 2.00 21.10
CA ARG A 20 -14.23 0.90 20.48
C ARG A 20 -13.73 0.64 19.06
N ARG A 21 -13.54 1.69 18.26
CA ARG A 21 -13.05 1.55 16.88
C ARG A 21 -11.57 1.20 16.86
N LEU A 22 -10.74 1.82 17.71
CA LEU A 22 -9.32 1.49 17.85
C LEU A 22 -9.11 0.02 18.23
N GLY A 23 -9.83 -0.46 19.25
CA GLY A 23 -9.76 -1.84 19.71
C GLY A 23 -10.13 -2.84 18.61
N LYS A 24 -11.12 -2.49 17.77
CA LYS A 24 -11.56 -3.31 16.63
C LYS A 24 -10.53 -3.31 15.49
N GLN A 25 -9.91 -2.17 15.21
CA GLN A 25 -8.94 -2.02 14.12
C GLN A 25 -7.72 -2.92 14.27
N ARG A 26 -7.32 -3.27 15.50
CA ARG A 26 -6.27 -4.27 15.75
C ARG A 26 -6.60 -5.62 15.11
N VAL A 27 -7.82 -6.12 15.38
CA VAL A 27 -8.27 -7.43 14.90
C VAL A 27 -8.58 -7.38 13.40
N GLU A 28 -9.23 -6.32 12.92
CA GLU A 28 -9.54 -6.15 11.50
C GLU A 28 -8.26 -6.04 10.65
N THR A 29 -7.21 -5.37 11.13
CA THR A 29 -5.90 -5.33 10.46
C THR A 29 -5.29 -6.72 10.32
N MET A 30 -5.29 -7.51 11.39
CA MET A 30 -4.84 -8.91 11.35
C MET A 30 -5.65 -9.77 10.36
N GLN A 31 -6.96 -9.53 10.26
CA GLN A 31 -7.82 -10.23 9.29
C GLN A 31 -7.48 -9.86 7.85
N VAL A 32 -7.17 -8.59 7.57
CA VAL A 32 -6.73 -8.17 6.23
C VAL A 32 -5.37 -8.76 5.88
N LEU A 33 -4.40 -8.77 6.81
CA LEU A 33 -3.09 -9.43 6.61
C LEU A 33 -3.25 -10.90 6.26
N ARG A 34 -4.08 -11.63 7.00
CA ARG A 34 -4.39 -13.04 6.71
C ARG A 34 -5.07 -13.19 5.35
N ALA A 35 -6.02 -12.32 4.99
CA ALA A 35 -6.67 -12.38 3.68
C ALA A 35 -5.69 -12.14 2.51
N LEU A 36 -4.68 -11.31 2.70
CA LEU A 36 -3.64 -11.07 1.70
C LEU A 36 -2.68 -12.26 1.56
N VAL A 37 -2.27 -12.85 2.69
CA VAL A 37 -1.11 -13.76 2.73
C VAL A 37 -1.49 -15.23 2.86
N TRP A 38 -2.46 -15.58 3.69
CA TRP A 38 -2.79 -16.99 3.95
C TRP A 38 -3.54 -17.58 2.74
N PRO A 39 -3.06 -18.70 2.14
CA PRO A 39 -3.62 -19.24 0.90
C PRO A 39 -5.12 -19.55 0.97
N ALA A 40 -5.58 -20.13 2.07
CA ALA A 40 -6.95 -20.59 2.26
C ALA A 40 -7.85 -19.63 3.08
N TYR A 41 -7.47 -18.35 3.24
CA TYR A 41 -8.28 -17.38 3.98
C TYR A 41 -9.39 -16.77 3.10
N GLY A 42 -10.56 -16.53 3.68
CA GLY A 42 -11.72 -15.94 2.98
C GLY A 42 -11.55 -14.44 2.66
N TRP A 43 -12.52 -13.87 1.95
CA TRP A 43 -12.65 -12.41 1.74
C TRP A 43 -11.54 -11.71 0.93
N LYS A 44 -10.69 -12.47 0.22
CA LYS A 44 -9.56 -11.93 -0.60
C LYS A 44 -9.94 -10.93 -1.71
N ARG A 45 -11.21 -10.95 -2.14
CA ARG A 45 -11.76 -10.05 -3.18
C ARG A 45 -12.45 -8.82 -2.60
N HIS A 46 -12.55 -8.70 -1.27
CA HIS A 46 -13.19 -7.55 -0.65
C HIS A 46 -12.37 -6.27 -0.93
N PRO A 47 -13.00 -5.12 -1.28
CA PRO A 47 -12.28 -3.88 -1.62
C PRO A 47 -11.28 -3.43 -0.54
N ALA A 48 -11.67 -3.55 0.73
CA ALA A 48 -10.80 -3.24 1.87
C ALA A 48 -9.57 -4.15 2.01
N VAL A 49 -9.56 -5.32 1.37
CA VAL A 49 -8.37 -6.19 1.26
C VAL A 49 -7.61 -5.84 -0.01
N ALA A 50 -8.33 -5.66 -1.13
CA ALA A 50 -7.74 -5.40 -2.43
C ALA A 50 -6.84 -4.15 -2.44
N MET A 51 -7.26 -3.05 -1.80
CA MET A 51 -6.47 -1.81 -1.77
C MET A 51 -5.07 -1.96 -1.14
N TRP A 52 -4.86 -2.99 -0.31
CA TRP A 52 -3.61 -3.28 0.40
C TRP A 52 -2.73 -4.33 -0.27
N ARG A 53 -3.16 -4.91 -1.40
CA ARG A 53 -2.31 -5.82 -2.20
C ARG A 53 -1.03 -5.10 -2.58
N GLY A 54 0.12 -5.75 -2.40
CA GLY A 54 1.43 -5.13 -2.62
C GLY A 54 2.02 -4.37 -1.44
N PHE A 55 1.23 -4.12 -0.40
CA PHE A 55 1.60 -3.21 0.68
C PHE A 55 1.52 -3.87 2.07
N VAL A 56 1.89 -5.14 2.16
CA VAL A 56 1.90 -5.88 3.45
C VAL A 56 2.79 -5.19 4.50
N PRO A 57 4.03 -4.74 4.19
CA PRO A 57 4.82 -3.98 5.17
C PRO A 57 4.11 -2.73 5.68
N ALA A 58 3.45 -1.96 4.81
CA ALA A 58 2.70 -0.78 5.21
C ALA A 58 1.47 -1.12 6.08
N LEU A 59 0.76 -2.21 5.77
CA LEU A 59 -0.37 -2.67 6.58
C LEU A 59 0.08 -3.17 7.97
N VAL A 60 1.23 -3.83 8.05
CA VAL A 60 1.85 -4.18 9.35
C VAL A 60 2.20 -2.90 10.12
N GLY A 61 2.80 -1.90 9.48
CA GLY A 61 3.11 -0.60 10.09
C GLY A 61 1.85 0.12 10.62
N TYR A 62 0.77 0.09 9.85
CA TYR A 62 -0.55 0.57 10.28
C TYR A 62 -1.05 -0.17 11.53
N GLY A 63 -1.01 -1.51 11.51
CA GLY A 63 -1.43 -2.33 12.65
C GLY A 63 -0.60 -2.08 13.91
N VAL A 64 0.71 -1.89 13.75
CA VAL A 64 1.63 -1.55 14.83
C VAL A 64 1.27 -0.20 15.43
N ALA A 65 1.01 0.82 14.61
CA ALA A 65 0.58 2.15 15.09
C ALA A 65 -0.74 2.07 15.89
N VAL A 66 -1.71 1.29 15.40
CA VAL A 66 -2.99 1.04 16.09
C VAL A 66 -2.77 0.35 17.44
N CYS A 67 -1.95 -0.72 17.49
CA CYS A 67 -1.68 -1.44 18.73
C CYS A 67 -0.83 -0.63 19.72
N ARG A 68 0.13 0.17 19.25
CA ARG A 68 0.92 1.08 20.10
C ARG A 68 0.02 2.13 20.74
N GLU A 69 -0.90 2.73 19.98
CA GLU A 69 -1.89 3.67 20.52
C GLU A 69 -2.82 2.98 21.54
N TRP A 70 -3.27 1.76 21.27
CA TRP A 70 -4.08 0.97 22.21
C TRP A 70 -3.36 0.74 23.55
N ARG A 71 -2.08 0.36 23.49
CA ARG A 71 -1.24 0.21 24.69
C ARG A 71 -0.97 1.53 25.39
N ARG A 72 -0.77 2.62 24.64
CA ARG A 72 -0.57 3.96 25.18
C ARG A 72 -1.77 4.45 25.99
N ARG A 73 -2.98 4.01 25.63
CA ARG A 73 -4.22 4.25 26.40
C ARG A 73 -4.38 3.35 27.63
N GLY A 74 -3.36 2.54 27.93
CA GLY A 74 -3.32 1.66 29.10
C GLY A 74 -3.98 0.30 28.88
N TYR A 75 -4.35 -0.07 27.65
CA TYR A 75 -5.00 -1.37 27.41
C TYR A 75 -4.01 -2.49 27.09
N ALA A 76 -4.33 -3.69 27.54
CA ALA A 76 -3.56 -4.88 27.19
C ALA A 76 -3.75 -5.29 25.71
N ASP A 77 -2.67 -5.74 25.08
CA ASP A 77 -2.63 -6.07 23.65
C ASP A 77 -2.12 -7.48 23.37
N SER A 78 -2.87 -8.24 22.57
CA SER A 78 -2.50 -9.60 22.16
C SER A 78 -2.23 -9.73 20.66
N VAL A 79 -2.37 -8.65 19.89
CA VAL A 79 -2.24 -8.66 18.42
C VAL A 79 -0.84 -8.22 17.99
N LEU A 80 -0.28 -7.21 18.66
CA LEU A 80 1.02 -6.63 18.37
C LEU A 80 2.13 -7.67 18.22
N PRO A 81 2.27 -8.70 19.09
CA PRO A 81 3.33 -9.70 18.95
C PRO A 81 3.23 -10.55 17.68
N SER A 82 2.05 -10.65 17.07
CA SER A 82 1.81 -11.47 15.88
C SER A 82 2.00 -10.70 14.56
N LEU A 83 2.00 -9.36 14.59
CA LEU A 83 2.11 -8.54 13.38
C LEU A 83 3.46 -8.72 12.64
N PRO A 84 4.62 -8.78 13.33
CA PRO A 84 5.91 -8.92 12.65
C PRO A 84 6.09 -10.22 11.87
N ALA A 85 5.28 -11.26 12.12
CA ALA A 85 5.35 -12.52 11.40
C ALA A 85 5.13 -12.36 9.89
N PHE A 86 4.36 -11.34 9.48
CA PHE A 86 4.09 -11.04 8.06
C PHE A 86 5.22 -10.28 7.35
N THR A 87 6.26 -9.88 8.10
CA THR A 87 7.41 -9.08 7.63
C THR A 87 8.74 -9.71 8.06
N GLY A 88 8.75 -11.02 8.27
CA GLY A 88 9.97 -11.77 8.61
C GLY A 88 10.51 -11.44 10.01
N GLY A 89 9.63 -11.08 10.94
CA GLY A 89 9.97 -10.68 12.31
C GLY A 89 10.34 -9.21 12.47
N ARG A 90 10.40 -8.43 11.39
CA ARG A 90 10.70 -6.99 11.45
C ARG A 90 9.46 -6.17 11.74
N VAL A 91 9.59 -5.12 12.54
CA VAL A 91 8.55 -4.10 12.71
C VAL A 91 8.84 -2.98 11.70
N PRO A 92 8.05 -2.84 10.62
CA PRO A 92 8.24 -1.75 9.66
C PRO A 92 7.78 -0.44 10.29
N GLU A 93 8.73 0.46 10.54
CA GLU A 93 8.42 1.79 11.05
C GLU A 93 7.88 2.69 9.92
N GLU A 94 6.93 3.56 10.25
CA GLU A 94 6.25 4.39 9.23
C GLU A 94 7.24 5.32 8.49
N GLU A 95 8.23 5.84 9.20
CA GLU A 95 9.30 6.67 8.61
C GLU A 95 10.14 5.88 7.61
N GLU A 96 10.54 4.64 7.95
CA GLU A 96 11.28 3.76 7.05
C GLU A 96 10.46 3.45 5.79
N LEU A 97 9.17 3.15 5.95
CA LEU A 97 8.27 2.90 4.83
C LEU A 97 8.15 4.12 3.91
N TRP A 98 8.13 5.32 4.48
CA TRP A 98 8.10 6.58 3.74
C TRP A 98 9.40 6.80 2.95
N GLU A 99 10.55 6.65 3.60
CA GLU A 99 11.88 6.86 2.99
C GLU A 99 12.17 5.88 1.85
N ARG A 100 11.62 4.66 1.95
CA ARG A 100 11.85 3.57 0.99
C ARG A 100 10.76 3.45 -0.07
N ASP A 101 9.83 4.40 -0.14
CA ASP A 101 8.71 4.43 -1.08
C ASP A 101 7.83 3.16 -1.01
N LEU A 102 7.62 2.63 0.20
CA LEU A 102 6.85 1.41 0.47
C LEU A 102 5.41 1.72 0.94
N LEU A 103 5.03 2.99 0.99
CA LEU A 103 3.66 3.40 1.30
C LEU A 103 2.76 3.25 0.05
N PRO A 104 1.47 2.89 0.23
CA PRO A 104 0.54 2.84 -0.88
C PRO A 104 0.38 4.20 -1.58
N PRO A 105 0.29 4.26 -2.93
CA PRO A 105 0.21 5.54 -3.67
C PRO A 105 -1.09 6.31 -3.42
N TRP A 106 -2.12 5.66 -2.87
CA TRP A 106 -3.36 6.29 -2.46
C TRP A 106 -3.28 6.95 -1.08
N LEU A 107 -2.23 6.72 -0.30
CA LEU A 107 -2.04 7.38 0.99
C LEU A 107 -1.64 8.85 0.75
N GLY A 108 -2.38 9.78 1.34
CA GLY A 108 -2.32 11.21 1.00
C GLY A 108 -3.41 11.65 0.02
N ASP A 109 -4.25 10.75 -0.50
CA ASP A 109 -5.40 11.12 -1.32
C ASP A 109 -6.48 11.82 -0.47
N GLY A 110 -6.81 13.06 -0.81
CA GLY A 110 -7.76 13.87 -0.06
C GLY A 110 -9.18 13.29 -0.05
N ALA A 111 -9.63 12.70 -1.16
CA ALA A 111 -10.96 12.10 -1.27
C ALA A 111 -11.07 10.82 -0.44
N LEU A 112 -10.00 10.00 -0.43
CA LEU A 112 -9.89 8.85 0.46
C LEU A 112 -10.04 9.30 1.92
N HIS A 113 -9.18 10.20 2.39
CA HIS A 113 -9.18 10.63 3.77
C HIS A 113 -10.50 11.31 4.18
N ALA A 114 -11.09 12.12 3.28
CA ALA A 114 -12.39 12.75 3.51
C ALA A 114 -13.52 11.73 3.68
N SER A 115 -13.56 10.69 2.84
CA SER A 115 -14.59 9.64 2.96
C SER A 115 -14.45 8.81 4.25
N HIS A 116 -13.22 8.57 4.71
CA HIS A 116 -12.96 7.88 5.97
C HIS A 116 -13.35 8.75 7.18
N ARG A 117 -13.03 10.07 7.18
CA ARG A 117 -13.51 11.01 8.19
C ARG A 117 -15.03 11.06 8.22
N SER A 118 -15.68 11.16 7.06
CA SER A 118 -17.14 11.18 6.93
C SER A 118 -17.79 9.92 7.50
N ALA A 119 -17.21 8.75 7.26
CA ALA A 119 -17.69 7.49 7.83
C ALA A 119 -17.53 7.43 9.36
N LEU A 120 -16.51 8.06 9.92
CA LEU A 120 -16.33 8.19 11.37
C LEU A 120 -17.35 9.17 11.97
N VAL A 121 -17.53 10.35 11.37
CA VAL A 121 -18.58 11.32 11.76
C VAL A 121 -19.96 10.69 11.74
N TYR A 122 -20.32 9.96 10.69
CA TYR A 122 -21.61 9.25 10.62
C TYR A 122 -21.77 8.22 11.75
N LYS A 123 -20.67 7.61 12.16
CA LYS A 123 -20.62 6.53 13.13
C LYS A 123 -20.71 7.02 14.57
N ASP A 124 -20.18 8.20 14.87
CA ASP A 124 -20.24 8.85 16.18
C ASP A 124 -20.03 10.37 16.03
N PRO A 125 -21.11 11.12 15.76
CA PRO A 125 -21.01 12.56 15.51
C PRO A 125 -20.44 13.36 16.69
N ALA A 126 -20.72 12.92 17.92
CA ALA A 126 -20.28 13.62 19.13
C ALA A 126 -18.76 13.52 19.32
N HIS A 127 -18.19 12.34 19.08
CA HIS A 127 -16.73 12.14 19.17
C HIS A 127 -15.99 12.77 17.98
N TYR A 128 -16.48 12.54 16.75
CA TYR A 128 -15.72 12.90 15.54
C TYR A 128 -16.03 14.28 14.96
N GLY A 129 -17.18 14.86 15.26
CA GLY A 129 -17.54 16.22 14.80
C GLY A 129 -16.50 17.28 15.20
N PRO A 130 -16.06 17.32 16.47
CA PRO A 130 -15.00 18.24 16.91
C PRO A 130 -13.63 17.96 16.28
N LEU A 131 -13.32 16.69 15.98
CA LEU A 131 -12.04 16.29 15.38
C LEU A 131 -11.97 16.61 13.88
N PHE A 132 -13.11 16.59 13.19
CA PHE A 132 -13.19 16.77 11.74
C PHE A 132 -14.17 17.90 11.38
N PRO A 133 -13.90 19.15 11.82
CA PRO A 133 -14.80 20.27 11.58
C PRO A 133 -15.07 20.44 10.08
N GLY A 134 -16.34 20.61 9.73
CA GLY A 134 -16.79 20.78 8.34
C GLY A 134 -16.86 19.50 7.51
N THR A 135 -16.51 18.32 8.04
CA THR A 135 -16.71 17.06 7.32
C THR A 135 -18.15 16.58 7.49
N PRO A 136 -18.98 16.50 6.42
CA PRO A 136 -20.33 15.94 6.53
C PRO A 136 -20.27 14.43 6.80
N GLY A 137 -21.22 13.91 7.56
CA GLY A 137 -21.40 12.46 7.69
C GLY A 137 -22.12 11.86 6.47
N GLY A 138 -21.72 10.67 6.04
CA GLY A 138 -22.42 9.90 5.00
C GLY A 138 -21.97 10.10 3.55
N LEU A 139 -20.77 10.65 3.32
CA LEU A 139 -20.15 10.63 1.99
C LEU A 139 -19.96 9.18 1.51
N PRO A 140 -20.06 8.92 0.18
CA PRO A 140 -19.70 7.62 -0.37
C PRO A 140 -18.30 7.22 0.04
N TYR A 141 -18.16 5.99 0.54
CA TYR A 141 -16.85 5.50 1.00
C TYR A 141 -15.94 5.20 -0.18
N VAL A 142 -14.74 5.76 -0.17
CA VAL A 142 -13.77 5.56 -1.24
C VAL A 142 -12.92 4.33 -0.94
N TRP A 143 -12.92 3.37 -1.86
CA TRP A 143 -11.95 2.28 -1.89
C TRP A 143 -11.04 2.50 -3.10
N PRO A 144 -9.72 2.75 -2.92
CA PRO A 144 -8.80 2.90 -4.02
C PRO A 144 -8.78 1.65 -4.90
N ARG A 145 -8.65 1.84 -6.22
CA ARG A 145 -8.40 0.72 -7.13
C ARG A 145 -7.10 0.04 -6.72
N PRO A 146 -7.07 -1.30 -6.63
CA PRO A 146 -5.84 -2.00 -6.29
C PRO A 146 -4.79 -1.76 -7.38
N VAL A 147 -3.61 -1.31 -6.96
CA VAL A 147 -2.44 -1.20 -7.85
C VAL A 147 -2.08 -2.56 -8.42
N PHE A 148 -2.17 -3.60 -7.59
CA PHE A 148 -1.91 -4.98 -7.95
C PHE A 148 -3.25 -5.71 -8.15
N PRO A 149 -3.71 -5.90 -9.41
CA PRO A 149 -4.99 -6.57 -9.68
C PRO A 149 -4.97 -8.04 -9.24
N ARG A 150 -3.78 -8.65 -9.15
CA ARG A 150 -3.52 -9.97 -8.59
C ARG A 150 -2.47 -9.88 -7.49
N TRP A 151 -2.65 -10.70 -6.46
CA TRP A 151 -1.70 -10.84 -5.34
C TRP A 151 -1.75 -12.26 -4.80
N PRO A 152 -0.60 -12.88 -4.45
CA PRO A 152 0.76 -12.33 -4.49
C PRO A 152 1.30 -12.15 -5.93
N LEU A 153 2.11 -11.11 -6.14
CA LEU A 153 2.89 -10.91 -7.36
C LEU A 153 4.37 -11.07 -7.02
N ARG A 154 5.04 -12.07 -7.63
CA ARG A 154 6.44 -12.39 -7.32
C ARG A 154 7.22 -12.69 -8.59
N ARG A 155 8.23 -11.88 -8.87
CA ARG A 155 9.20 -12.19 -9.91
C ARG A 155 10.11 -13.37 -9.55
N GLY A 156 10.52 -13.45 -8.27
CA GLY A 156 11.38 -14.50 -7.72
C GLY A 156 12.88 -14.27 -7.89
N ALA A 157 13.31 -13.34 -8.75
CA ALA A 157 14.71 -12.95 -8.95
C ALA A 157 14.80 -11.46 -9.36
N THR A 158 16.00 -10.89 -9.36
CA THR A 158 16.27 -9.51 -9.82
C THR A 158 16.36 -9.38 -11.35
N GLU A 159 16.44 -10.51 -12.05
CA GLU A 159 16.52 -10.58 -13.50
C GLU A 159 15.18 -10.25 -14.18
N ALA A 160 15.22 -9.92 -15.47
CA ALA A 160 14.02 -9.71 -16.25
C ALA A 160 13.22 -11.02 -16.43
N MET A 161 11.92 -10.97 -16.17
CA MET A 161 11.01 -12.06 -16.49
C MET A 161 10.63 -12.02 -17.98
N PRO A 162 10.61 -13.16 -18.71
CA PRO A 162 10.06 -13.21 -20.05
C PRO A 162 8.61 -12.72 -20.08
N LEU A 163 8.23 -11.92 -21.08
CA LEU A 163 6.91 -11.29 -21.16
C LEU A 163 5.76 -12.28 -21.06
N GLY A 164 5.86 -13.45 -21.70
CA GLY A 164 4.82 -14.50 -21.61
C GLY A 164 4.57 -14.97 -20.17
N LYS A 165 5.64 -15.15 -19.39
CA LYS A 165 5.53 -15.54 -17.97
C LYS A 165 4.97 -14.42 -17.11
N ALA A 166 5.32 -13.16 -17.42
CA ALA A 166 4.76 -11.99 -16.71
C ALA A 166 3.26 -11.82 -16.99
N VAL A 167 2.82 -12.05 -18.23
CA VAL A 167 1.39 -12.06 -18.63
C VAL A 167 0.63 -13.17 -17.91
N GLU A 168 1.19 -14.38 -17.85
CA GLU A 168 0.60 -15.52 -17.11
C GLU A 168 0.47 -15.20 -15.62
N LEU A 169 1.53 -14.67 -15.01
CA LEU A 169 1.56 -14.34 -13.58
C LEU A 169 0.52 -13.27 -13.19
N LEU A 170 0.28 -12.30 -14.06
CA LEU A 170 -0.74 -11.26 -13.84
C LEU A 170 -2.15 -11.69 -14.26
N GLU A 171 -2.29 -12.84 -14.93
CA GLU A 171 -3.50 -13.24 -15.65
C GLU A 171 -4.01 -12.08 -16.54
N ALA A 172 -3.08 -11.44 -17.27
CA ALA A 172 -3.36 -10.26 -18.08
C ALA A 172 -3.95 -10.66 -19.45
N ASP A 173 -4.94 -9.89 -19.90
CA ASP A 173 -5.41 -9.98 -21.29
C ASP A 173 -4.32 -9.55 -22.28
N ALA A 174 -4.51 -9.93 -23.55
CA ALA A 174 -3.60 -9.51 -24.61
C ALA A 174 -3.53 -7.98 -24.69
N LEU A 175 -2.31 -7.44 -24.59
CA LEU A 175 -2.10 -6.00 -24.70
C LEU A 175 -2.42 -5.52 -26.13
N PRO A 176 -2.99 -4.31 -26.27
CA PRO A 176 -3.05 -3.64 -27.56
C PRO A 176 -1.66 -3.53 -28.20
N ASN A 177 -1.60 -3.58 -29.53
CA ASN A 177 -0.34 -3.56 -30.30
C ASN A 177 0.59 -2.40 -29.91
N GLU A 178 0.05 -1.21 -29.62
CA GLU A 178 0.86 -0.05 -29.22
C GLU A 178 1.52 -0.24 -27.83
N GLN A 179 0.79 -0.82 -26.88
CA GLN A 179 1.33 -1.11 -25.54
C GLN A 179 2.37 -2.24 -25.61
N ALA A 180 2.09 -3.29 -26.40
CA ALA A 180 3.05 -4.37 -26.65
C ALA A 180 4.35 -3.84 -27.28
N ALA A 181 4.24 -2.96 -28.28
CA ALA A 181 5.41 -2.31 -28.90
C ALA A 181 6.20 -1.44 -27.91
N ALA A 182 5.53 -0.77 -26.97
CA ALA A 182 6.20 -0.01 -25.91
C ALA A 182 6.98 -0.92 -24.95
N LEU A 183 6.40 -2.05 -24.52
CA LEU A 183 7.10 -3.03 -23.69
C LEU A 183 8.31 -3.63 -24.41
N GLU A 184 8.15 -3.97 -25.68
CA GLU A 184 9.24 -4.47 -26.51
C GLU A 184 10.41 -3.47 -26.66
N ARG A 185 10.14 -2.16 -26.62
CA ARG A 185 11.19 -1.14 -26.61
C ARG A 185 11.95 -1.15 -25.29
N LEU A 186 11.24 -1.27 -24.17
CA LEU A 186 11.84 -1.36 -22.83
C LEU A 186 12.73 -2.60 -22.69
N VAL A 187 12.27 -3.76 -23.15
CA VAL A 187 13.06 -5.01 -23.15
C VAL A 187 14.35 -4.86 -23.97
N ARG A 188 14.33 -4.02 -25.02
CA ARG A 188 15.51 -3.66 -25.81
C ARG A 188 16.34 -2.51 -25.23
N GLY A 189 16.11 -2.14 -23.96
CA GLY A 189 16.85 -1.09 -23.26
C GLY A 189 16.53 0.33 -23.73
N ARG A 190 15.32 0.59 -24.22
CA ARG A 190 14.90 1.93 -24.68
C ARG A 190 13.65 2.39 -23.97
N SER A 191 13.71 3.58 -23.39
CA SER A 191 12.55 4.26 -22.81
C SER A 191 11.39 4.38 -23.80
N ALA A 192 10.18 4.33 -23.27
CA ALA A 192 8.96 4.28 -24.05
C ALA A 192 7.84 5.11 -23.40
N SER A 193 6.81 5.37 -24.20
CA SER A 193 5.55 5.91 -23.73
C SER A 193 4.44 5.05 -24.29
N LEU A 194 3.39 4.84 -23.50
CA LEU A 194 2.19 4.13 -23.94
C LEU A 194 0.96 4.88 -23.48
N ARG A 195 -0.16 4.64 -24.16
CA ARG A 195 -1.46 5.14 -23.76
C ARG A 195 -2.26 4.04 -23.07
N LEU A 196 -2.91 4.37 -21.97
CA LEU A 196 -3.79 3.45 -21.25
C LEU A 196 -5.10 3.23 -22.01
N THR A 197 -5.67 2.05 -21.84
CA THR A 197 -6.98 1.65 -22.38
C THR A 197 -8.13 2.04 -21.45
N GLY A 198 -7.85 2.31 -20.18
CA GLY A 198 -8.82 2.77 -19.21
C GLY A 198 -8.16 3.49 -18.03
N PRO A 199 -8.94 4.27 -17.27
CA PRO A 199 -8.42 5.05 -16.14
C PRO A 199 -7.88 4.14 -15.03
N GLY A 200 -6.66 4.43 -14.56
CA GLY A 200 -6.01 3.70 -13.47
C GLY A 200 -5.67 2.25 -13.79
N ASP A 201 -5.51 1.90 -15.08
CA ASP A 201 -4.95 0.60 -15.47
C ASP A 201 -3.44 0.56 -15.18
N THR A 202 -3.03 -0.38 -14.33
CA THR A 202 -1.65 -0.55 -13.90
C THR A 202 -0.95 -1.72 -14.59
N VAL A 203 -1.69 -2.57 -15.31
CA VAL A 203 -1.15 -3.80 -15.91
C VAL A 203 0.04 -3.55 -16.83
N PRO A 204 0.01 -2.54 -17.75
CA PRO A 204 1.17 -2.29 -18.61
C PRO A 204 2.43 -1.90 -17.84
N GLY A 205 2.30 -1.10 -16.77
CA GLY A 205 3.43 -0.71 -15.93
C GLY A 205 3.96 -1.87 -15.08
N LEU A 206 3.08 -2.74 -14.58
CA LEU A 206 3.49 -3.95 -13.85
C LEU A 206 4.23 -4.93 -14.76
N LEU A 207 3.73 -5.16 -15.98
CA LEU A 207 4.43 -5.98 -16.99
C LEU A 207 5.80 -5.40 -17.32
N ALA A 208 5.90 -4.08 -17.51
CA ALA A 208 7.17 -3.41 -17.74
C ALA A 208 8.16 -3.63 -16.60
N GLY A 209 7.72 -3.50 -15.35
CA GLY A 209 8.56 -3.73 -14.18
C GLY A 209 9.04 -5.18 -14.07
N LEU A 210 8.15 -6.16 -14.24
CA LEU A 210 8.51 -7.58 -14.22
C LEU A 210 9.51 -7.95 -15.34
N CYS A 211 9.39 -7.31 -16.51
CA CYS A 211 10.25 -7.55 -17.67
C CYS A 211 11.53 -6.69 -17.69
N THR A 212 11.76 -5.85 -16.69
CA THR A 212 12.97 -5.01 -16.60
C THR A 212 13.81 -5.43 -15.39
N PRO A 213 15.13 -5.67 -15.53
CA PRO A 213 15.96 -6.05 -14.38
C PRO A 213 15.92 -4.98 -13.27
N GLY A 214 16.00 -5.41 -12.01
CA GLY A 214 16.00 -4.52 -10.85
C GLY A 214 14.60 -4.08 -10.38
N GLU A 215 14.59 -3.10 -9.48
CA GLU A 215 13.37 -2.57 -8.88
C GLU A 215 12.67 -1.59 -9.84
N THR A 216 11.38 -1.38 -9.60
CA THR A 216 10.58 -0.38 -10.31
C THR A 216 10.16 0.74 -9.37
N LEU A 217 10.58 1.97 -9.65
CA LEU A 217 10.06 3.16 -9.00
C LEU A 217 8.89 3.70 -9.82
N TRP A 218 7.73 3.80 -9.19
CA TRP A 218 6.51 4.32 -9.79
C TRP A 218 6.20 5.71 -9.22
N LEU A 219 6.25 6.73 -10.08
CA LEU A 219 5.90 8.09 -9.73
C LEU A 219 4.42 8.33 -10.04
N VAL A 220 3.69 8.84 -9.05
CA VAL A 220 2.25 9.10 -9.13
C VAL A 220 1.99 10.58 -8.84
N PRO A 221 1.10 11.27 -9.58
CA PRO A 221 0.77 12.65 -9.27
C PRO A 221 0.01 12.76 -7.95
N GLY A 222 0.37 13.74 -7.13
CA GLY A 222 -0.33 14.07 -5.89
C GLY A 222 0.60 14.55 -4.78
N CYS A 223 0.00 15.17 -3.76
CA CYS A 223 0.77 15.58 -2.58
C CYS A 223 1.23 14.32 -1.82
N PRO A 224 2.55 14.14 -1.57
CA PRO A 224 3.01 13.04 -0.75
C PRO A 224 2.45 13.14 0.68
N PRO A 225 2.23 12.00 1.36
CA PRO A 225 1.94 12.05 2.79
C PRO A 225 3.08 12.78 3.51
N PRO A 226 2.78 13.56 4.56
CA PRO A 226 3.82 14.22 5.34
C PRO A 226 4.80 13.18 5.86
N ARG A 227 6.09 13.50 5.89
CA ARG A 227 7.09 12.62 6.49
C ARG A 227 6.69 12.36 7.94
N PRO A 228 6.50 11.09 8.36
CA PRO A 228 6.16 10.78 9.74
C PRO A 228 7.22 11.31 10.68
N GLN A 229 6.79 11.93 11.78
CA GLN A 229 7.68 12.23 12.90
C GLN A 229 7.78 10.97 13.74
N GLY A 230 9.00 10.48 13.99
CA GLY A 230 9.25 9.25 14.73
C GLY A 230 8.40 9.19 16.01
N CYS A 231 7.52 8.19 16.09
CA CYS A 231 6.71 7.97 17.28
C CYS A 231 7.51 7.05 18.21
N ALA A 232 8.09 7.62 19.27
CA ALA A 232 8.78 6.82 20.28
C ALA A 232 7.86 5.71 20.80
N ASP A 233 8.42 4.51 20.99
CA ASP A 233 7.73 3.43 21.71
C ASP A 233 7.36 3.97 23.10
N PRO A 234 6.07 3.97 23.51
CA PRO A 234 5.68 4.44 24.83
C PRO A 234 6.29 3.61 25.98
N GLY A 235 7.02 2.53 25.67
CA GLY A 235 7.66 1.67 26.64
C GLY A 235 6.64 0.76 27.33
N PRO A 236 7.07 -0.01 28.34
CA PRO A 236 6.17 -0.85 29.11
C PRO A 236 5.27 0.03 30.00
N SER A 237 4.01 0.19 29.60
CA SER A 237 2.94 0.69 30.48
C SER A 237 2.38 -0.46 31.32
N GLU A 238 2.05 -0.21 32.60
CA GLU A 238 1.26 -1.13 33.43
C GLU A 238 -0.12 -1.30 32.78
N ALA A 239 -0.27 -2.35 31.98
CA ALA A 239 -1.49 -2.61 31.25
C ALA A 239 -2.67 -2.82 32.21
N VAL A 240 -3.74 -2.07 32.00
CA VAL A 240 -5.03 -2.27 32.67
C VAL A 240 -5.74 -3.44 32.00
N GLY A 241 -5.84 -4.54 32.74
CA GLY A 241 -6.58 -5.75 32.34
C GLY A 241 -5.70 -6.91 31.86
N ARG A 242 -6.27 -8.13 31.87
CA ARG A 242 -5.61 -9.33 31.35
C ARG A 242 -6.04 -9.58 29.91
N THR A 243 -5.09 -9.91 29.03
CA THR A 243 -5.44 -10.47 27.73
C THR A 243 -6.00 -11.88 27.91
N SER A 244 -7.20 -12.15 27.40
CA SER A 244 -7.70 -13.52 27.27
C SER A 244 -6.92 -14.28 26.20
N ARG A 245 -6.79 -15.60 26.34
CA ARG A 245 -6.19 -16.46 25.31
C ARG A 245 -6.96 -16.27 24.00
N SER A 246 -6.25 -15.94 22.92
CA SER A 246 -6.86 -15.71 21.62
C SER A 246 -7.56 -16.99 21.13
N THR A 247 -8.82 -16.88 20.72
CA THR A 247 -9.57 -17.95 20.05
C THR A 247 -9.31 -17.97 18.54
N ALA A 248 -8.48 -17.06 18.04
CA ALA A 248 -8.16 -17.01 16.62
C ALA A 248 -7.34 -18.24 16.20
N ARG A 249 -7.67 -18.78 15.02
CA ARG A 249 -6.87 -19.79 14.34
C ARG A 249 -5.40 -19.35 14.28
N GLN A 250 -4.52 -20.26 14.69
CA GLN A 250 -3.07 -20.14 14.52
C GLN A 250 -2.67 -20.49 13.08
N PRO A 251 -1.58 -19.92 12.54
CA PRO A 251 -1.10 -20.29 11.22
C PRO A 251 -0.76 -21.78 11.17
N GLY A 252 -1.14 -22.45 10.08
CA GLY A 252 -0.63 -23.77 9.74
C GLY A 252 0.64 -23.69 8.87
N PRO A 253 1.25 -24.82 8.50
CA PRO A 253 2.49 -24.84 7.73
C PRO A 253 2.41 -24.07 6.39
N GLU A 254 1.29 -24.16 5.68
CA GLU A 254 1.07 -23.41 4.42
C GLU A 254 0.96 -21.89 4.66
N ASP A 255 0.36 -21.50 5.79
CA ASP A 255 0.25 -20.08 6.16
C ASP A 255 1.63 -19.52 6.53
N GLU A 256 2.45 -20.31 7.24
CA GLU A 256 3.83 -19.96 7.61
C GLU A 256 4.74 -19.84 6.38
N ALA A 257 4.65 -20.78 5.43
CA ALA A 257 5.38 -20.71 4.17
C ALA A 257 5.00 -19.45 3.38
N ALA A 258 3.70 -19.16 3.26
CA ALA A 258 3.24 -17.96 2.57
C ALA A 258 3.69 -16.66 3.25
N MET A 259 3.70 -16.62 4.59
CA MET A 259 4.24 -15.47 5.34
C MET A 259 5.76 -15.31 5.12
N HIS A 260 6.50 -16.40 5.04
CA HIS A 260 7.93 -16.37 4.74
C HIS A 260 8.21 -15.82 3.33
N GLU A 261 7.45 -16.26 2.33
CA GLU A 261 7.54 -15.76 0.95
C GLU A 261 7.10 -14.29 0.80
N GLU A 262 6.14 -13.85 1.61
CA GLU A 262 5.68 -12.45 1.65
C GLU A 262 6.68 -11.51 2.32
N ALA A 263 7.50 -12.00 3.24
CA ALA A 263 8.48 -11.18 3.96
C ALA A 263 9.66 -10.66 3.11
N GLY A 264 9.73 -11.07 1.82
CA GLY A 264 10.72 -10.59 0.85
C GLY A 264 10.65 -9.08 0.60
N GLU A 265 11.70 -8.54 -0.02
CA GLU A 265 11.78 -7.12 -0.35
C GLU A 265 10.82 -6.76 -1.50
N PRO A 266 9.94 -5.75 -1.35
CA PRO A 266 9.06 -5.33 -2.44
C PRO A 266 9.83 -4.77 -3.64
N GLU A 267 9.53 -5.31 -4.83
CA GLU A 267 10.19 -4.92 -6.09
C GLU A 267 9.59 -3.65 -6.73
N PHE A 268 8.37 -3.28 -6.33
CA PHE A 268 7.65 -2.10 -6.81
C PHE A 268 7.53 -1.07 -5.69
N ARG A 269 8.02 0.13 -5.96
CA ARG A 269 8.05 1.27 -5.05
C ARG A 269 7.17 2.39 -5.58
N PHE A 270 6.47 3.10 -4.71
CA PHE A 270 5.52 4.14 -5.11
C PHE A 270 5.83 5.45 -4.43
N ARG A 271 5.99 6.51 -5.22
CA ARG A 271 6.25 7.85 -4.73
C ARG A 271 5.28 8.85 -5.34
N ARG A 272 4.60 9.61 -4.49
CA ARG A 272 3.77 10.73 -4.94
C ARG A 272 4.64 11.95 -5.20
N ILE A 273 4.42 12.60 -6.33
CA ILE A 273 5.09 13.84 -6.74
C ILE A 273 4.03 14.93 -6.83
N ALA A 274 4.24 16.00 -6.05
CA ALA A 274 3.35 17.14 -6.08
C ALA A 274 3.37 17.80 -7.48
N PRO A 275 2.21 18.15 -8.06
CA PRO A 275 2.16 18.89 -9.31
C PRO A 275 3.00 20.17 -9.24
N GLY A 276 3.76 20.46 -10.30
CA GLY A 276 4.64 21.62 -10.33
C GLY A 276 5.89 21.53 -9.45
N SER A 277 6.20 20.37 -8.88
CA SER A 277 7.49 20.15 -8.20
C SER A 277 8.63 20.24 -9.22
N GLU A 278 9.42 21.32 -9.15
CA GLU A 278 10.62 21.51 -9.96
C GLU A 278 11.85 20.75 -9.42
N THR A 279 11.75 20.20 -8.21
CA THR A 279 12.82 19.45 -7.56
C THR A 279 13.16 18.18 -8.34
N GLU A 280 14.46 17.93 -8.53
CA GLU A 280 14.94 16.67 -9.09
C GLU A 280 14.45 15.48 -8.28
N VAL A 281 13.89 14.48 -8.97
CA VAL A 281 13.39 13.26 -8.32
C VAL A 281 14.55 12.27 -8.17
N PRO A 282 15.00 11.95 -6.95
CA PRO A 282 16.07 10.97 -6.76
C PRO A 282 15.59 9.57 -7.17
N VAL A 283 16.43 8.81 -7.86
CA VAL A 283 16.12 7.43 -8.26
C VAL A 283 16.91 6.46 -7.37
N PRO A 284 16.27 5.47 -6.72
CA PRO A 284 16.98 4.46 -5.94
C PRO A 284 18.05 3.75 -6.77
N PRO A 285 19.23 3.43 -6.21
CA PRO A 285 20.32 2.80 -6.96
C PRO A 285 19.97 1.46 -7.62
N LEU A 286 19.00 0.73 -7.04
CA LEU A 286 18.55 -0.57 -7.53
C LEU A 286 17.39 -0.47 -8.55
N ALA A 287 16.88 0.74 -8.81
CA ALA A 287 15.78 0.92 -9.75
C ALA A 287 16.29 0.79 -11.19
N GLY A 288 15.83 -0.25 -11.90
CA GLY A 288 16.09 -0.42 -13.33
C GLY A 288 15.04 0.24 -14.22
N LEU A 289 13.86 0.53 -13.66
CA LEU A 289 12.76 1.18 -14.34
C LEU A 289 12.14 2.29 -13.48
N VAL A 290 11.87 3.43 -14.11
CA VAL A 290 10.97 4.46 -13.58
C VAL A 290 9.68 4.49 -14.40
N VAL A 291 8.54 4.24 -13.75
CA VAL A 291 7.21 4.40 -14.34
C VAL A 291 6.66 5.77 -13.96
N LEU A 292 6.18 6.53 -14.94
CA LEU A 292 5.56 7.83 -14.77
C LEU A 292 4.06 7.71 -15.07
N ASP A 293 3.22 7.83 -14.04
CA ASP A 293 1.76 7.82 -14.16
C ASP A 293 1.23 9.20 -14.58
N GLY A 294 1.23 9.46 -15.89
CA GLY A 294 0.72 10.69 -16.46
C GLY A 294 1.74 11.49 -17.27
N ALA A 295 1.22 12.52 -17.94
CA ALA A 295 2.00 13.36 -18.86
C ALA A 295 2.89 14.38 -18.15
N GLU A 296 2.44 14.90 -17.00
CA GLU A 296 3.03 16.07 -16.35
C GLU A 296 4.16 15.75 -15.38
N LEU A 297 4.38 14.46 -15.07
CA LEU A 297 5.42 14.06 -14.14
C LEU A 297 6.83 14.30 -14.73
N PRO A 298 7.77 14.86 -13.93
CA PRO A 298 9.13 15.09 -14.38
C PRO A 298 9.83 13.76 -14.67
N THR A 299 10.60 13.73 -15.76
CA THR A 299 11.46 12.58 -16.07
C THR A 299 12.75 12.70 -15.25
N PRO A 300 13.06 11.77 -14.33
CA PRO A 300 14.31 11.83 -13.57
C PRO A 300 15.53 11.66 -14.49
N ARG A 301 16.55 12.50 -14.31
CA ARG A 301 17.78 12.46 -15.15
C ARG A 301 18.60 11.19 -14.95
N SER A 302 18.57 10.65 -13.73
CA SER A 302 19.29 9.44 -13.32
C SER A 302 18.51 8.14 -13.60
N ALA A 303 17.30 8.21 -14.17
CA ALA A 303 16.50 7.02 -14.47
C ALA A 303 17.17 6.16 -15.57
N PRO A 304 17.45 4.86 -15.32
CA PRO A 304 18.06 4.01 -16.35
C PRO A 304 17.12 3.78 -17.54
N LEU A 305 15.85 3.47 -17.25
CA LEU A 305 14.78 3.37 -18.22
C LEU A 305 13.54 4.08 -17.70
N VAL A 306 12.76 4.63 -18.63
CA VAL A 306 11.53 5.34 -18.33
C VAL A 306 10.39 4.76 -19.13
N LEU A 307 9.30 4.44 -18.45
CA LEU A 307 8.00 4.19 -19.06
C LEU A 307 7.05 5.32 -18.66
N ARG A 308 6.56 6.08 -19.65
CA ARG A 308 5.49 7.06 -19.41
C ARG A 308 4.14 6.47 -19.78
N MET A 309 3.24 6.39 -18.81
CA MET A 309 1.85 5.96 -19.00
C MET A 309 0.98 7.21 -19.20
N LEU A 310 0.48 7.41 -20.41
CA LEU A 310 -0.41 8.51 -20.76
C LEU A 310 -1.87 8.08 -20.51
N PRO A 311 -2.72 8.98 -20.01
CA PRO A 311 -4.13 8.67 -19.78
C PRO A 311 -4.83 8.24 -21.08
N ALA A 312 -5.87 7.41 -20.92
CA ALA A 312 -6.77 7.07 -22.02
C ALA A 312 -7.36 8.35 -22.65
N VAL A 313 -7.67 8.31 -23.95
CA VAL A 313 -8.42 9.40 -24.57
C VAL A 313 -9.86 9.25 -24.11
N ASP A 314 -10.44 10.29 -23.49
CA ASP A 314 -11.88 10.33 -23.24
C ASP A 314 -12.60 10.19 -24.59
N THR A 315 -13.40 9.14 -24.73
CA THR A 315 -14.22 8.88 -25.93
C THR A 315 -15.62 9.40 -25.74
#